data_AF-A0A8H6J1L8-F1
#
_entry.id   AF-A0A8H6J1L8-F1
#
_cell.length_a   1.000
_cell.length_b   1.000
_cell.length_c   1.000
_cell.angle_alpha   90.00
_cell.angle_beta   90.00
_cell.angle_gamma   90.00
#
_symmetry.space_group_name_H-M   'P 1'
#
loop_
_entity.id
_entity.type
_entity.pdbx_description
1 polymer ?
#
loop_
_entity_poly.entity_id
_entity_poly.type
_entity_poly.pdbx_seq_one_letter_code
_entity_poly.pdbx_strand_id
1 'polypeptide(L)'
;WFADRYGKLTALVSSFLLCGSGHLAFWLPAVLLKAEPTTPTALMTVFVVHVGLLGSGFVSLIPVVVSDIFGPENLASKVGLLNSIMGLGVLAGPSAVYAIVSDSRDFTMAVLLSGLLMVVGGLMLTRTFKYL
;
A
#
# COMPACT_ATOMS: atom_id res chain seq x y z
N TRP A 1 -8.02 -11.59 13.28
CA TRP A 1 -9.05 -12.57 12.89
C TRP A 1 -8.81 -13.19 11.52
N PHE A 2 -8.88 -12.42 10.41
CA PHE A 2 -8.67 -12.99 9.07
C PHE A 2 -7.27 -13.62 8.91
N ALA A 3 -6.24 -12.90 9.38
CA ALA A 3 -4.86 -13.38 9.46
C ALA A 3 -4.71 -14.66 10.31
N ASP A 4 -5.53 -14.83 11.34
CA ASP A 4 -5.45 -15.99 12.25
C ASP A 4 -6.04 -17.26 11.60
N ARG A 5 -6.92 -17.11 10.60
CA ARG A 5 -7.55 -18.23 9.89
C ARG A 5 -6.88 -18.58 8.56
N TYR A 6 -6.44 -17.58 7.81
CA TYR A 6 -5.93 -17.78 6.44
C TYR A 6 -4.40 -17.66 6.34
N GLY A 7 -3.74 -17.27 7.43
CA GLY A 7 -2.33 -17.00 7.47
C GLY A 7 -2.05 -15.49 7.54
N LYS A 8 -1.06 -15.12 8.36
CA LYS A 8 -0.65 -13.73 8.56
C LYS A 8 -0.10 -13.12 7.26
N LEU A 9 0.57 -13.96 6.47
CA LEU A 9 1.28 -13.57 5.26
C LEU A 9 0.33 -13.40 4.07
N THR A 10 -0.63 -14.31 3.89
CA THR A 10 -1.70 -14.18 2.89
C THR A 10 -2.58 -12.97 3.20
N ALA A 11 -2.85 -12.70 4.48
CA ALA A 11 -3.53 -11.47 4.89
C ALA A 11 -2.73 -10.22 4.51
N LEU A 12 -1.41 -10.20 4.77
CA LEU A 12 -0.53 -9.09 4.38
C LEU A 12 -0.55 -8.84 2.86
N VAL A 13 -0.36 -9.89 2.05
CA VAL A 13 -0.41 -9.80 0.58
C VAL A 13 -1.78 -9.32 0.11
N SER A 14 -2.86 -9.86 0.67
CA SER A 14 -4.22 -9.46 0.28
C SER A 14 -4.48 -7.98 0.57
N SER A 15 -3.99 -7.45 1.70
CA SER A 15 -4.05 -6.02 2.01
C SER A 15 -3.32 -5.17 0.97
N PHE A 16 -2.12 -5.57 0.54
CA PHE A 16 -1.39 -4.85 -0.51
C PHE A 16 -2.13 -4.83 -1.85
N LEU A 17 -2.63 -5.99 -2.28
CA LEU A 17 -3.36 -6.12 -3.55
C LEU A 17 -4.69 -5.36 -3.51
N LEU A 18 -5.45 -5.47 -2.43
CA LEU A 18 -6.74 -4.80 -2.29
C LEU A 18 -6.57 -3.28 -2.19
N CYS A 19 -5.62 -2.78 -1.40
CA CYS A 19 -5.32 -1.35 -1.35
C CYS A 19 -4.80 -0.82 -2.70
N GLY A 20 -3.94 -1.57 -3.40
CA GLY A 20 -3.48 -1.22 -4.74
C GLY A 20 -4.63 -1.18 -5.76
N SER A 21 -5.55 -2.15 -5.68
CA SER A 21 -6.75 -2.16 -6.51
C SER A 21 -7.68 -0.99 -6.19
N GLY A 22 -7.80 -0.58 -4.92
CA GLY A 22 -8.58 0.58 -4.50
C GLY A 22 -8.04 1.91 -5.06
N HIS A 23 -6.71 2.04 -5.20
CA HIS A 23 -6.10 3.19 -5.89
C HIS A 23 -6.55 3.25 -7.36
N LEU A 24 -6.58 2.12 -8.05
CA LEU A 24 -6.98 2.07 -9.45
C LEU A 24 -8.50 2.16 -9.66
N ALA A 25 -9.29 1.60 -8.74
CA ALA A 25 -10.74 1.49 -8.87
C ALA A 25 -11.49 2.74 -8.38
N PHE A 26 -10.95 3.45 -7.38
CA PHE A 26 -11.63 4.60 -6.77
C PHE A 26 -10.86 5.90 -6.99
N TRP A 27 -9.54 5.90 -6.85
CA TRP A 27 -8.75 7.14 -6.98
C TRP A 27 -8.49 7.53 -8.43
N LEU A 28 -8.17 6.58 -9.31
CA LEU A 28 -7.98 6.86 -10.74
C LEU A 28 -9.22 7.48 -11.40
N PRO A 29 -10.45 6.94 -11.28
CA PRO A 29 -11.64 7.59 -11.83
C PRO A 29 -11.94 8.93 -11.15
N ALA A 30 -11.65 9.09 -9.84
CA ALA A 30 -11.83 10.38 -9.17
C ALA A 30 -10.96 11.50 -9.76
N VAL A 31 -9.79 11.16 -10.31
CA VAL A 31 -8.88 12.11 -10.98
C VAL A 31 -9.23 12.29 -12.46
N LEU A 32 -9.69 11.24 -13.14
CA LEU A 32 -10.05 11.27 -14.57
C LEU A 32 -11.42 11.90 -14.84
N LEU A 33 -12.39 11.72 -13.94
CA LEU A 33 -13.73 12.28 -14.08
C LEU A 33 -13.70 13.79 -13.84
N LYS A 34 -13.66 14.58 -14.92
CA LYS A 34 -13.97 16.03 -14.92
C LYS A 34 -15.49 16.28 -14.77
N ALA A 35 -16.17 15.49 -13.95
CA ALA A 35 -17.60 15.57 -13.70
C ALA A 35 -17.92 16.56 -12.56
N GLU A 36 -19.21 16.80 -12.31
CA GLU A 36 -19.70 17.61 -11.19
C GLU A 36 -18.98 17.28 -9.87
N PRO A 37 -18.67 18.29 -9.03
CA PRO A 37 -17.74 18.17 -7.90
C PRO A 37 -18.16 17.16 -6.83
N THR A 38 -19.43 16.74 -6.80
CA THR A 38 -19.96 15.77 -5.83
C THR A 38 -19.46 14.35 -6.05
N THR A 39 -19.23 13.93 -7.30
CA THR A 39 -18.85 12.56 -7.64
C THR A 39 -17.39 12.23 -7.28
N PRO A 40 -16.41 13.09 -7.61
CA PRO A 40 -15.01 12.89 -7.19
C PRO A 40 -14.85 12.83 -5.67
N THR A 41 -15.57 13.68 -4.92
CA THR A 41 -15.51 13.69 -3.45
C THR A 41 -16.06 12.41 -2.83
N ALA A 42 -17.15 11.86 -3.40
CA ALA A 42 -17.71 10.59 -2.94
C ALA A 42 -16.75 9.42 -3.20
N LEU A 43 -16.17 9.33 -4.40
CA LEU A 43 -15.17 8.32 -4.75
C LEU A 43 -13.94 8.41 -3.84
N MET A 44 -13.50 9.62 -3.51
CA MET A 44 -12.36 9.83 -2.64
C MET A 44 -12.65 9.46 -1.18
N THR A 45 -13.87 9.69 -0.72
CA THR A 45 -14.31 9.24 0.61
C THR A 45 -14.32 7.71 0.70
N VAL A 46 -14.88 7.03 -0.31
CA VAL A 46 -14.88 5.56 -0.39
C VAL A 46 -13.45 5.02 -0.41
N PHE A 47 -12.57 5.66 -1.19
CA PHE A 47 -11.15 5.33 -1.24
C PHE A 47 -10.48 5.40 0.14
N VAL A 48 -10.64 6.52 0.85
CA VAL A 48 -10.03 6.73 2.18
C VAL A 48 -10.54 5.70 3.19
N VAL A 49 -11.84 5.40 3.19
CA VAL A 49 -12.42 4.37 4.06
C VAL A 49 -11.86 2.99 3.71
N HIS A 50 -11.80 2.66 2.41
CA HIS A 50 -11.29 1.37 1.95
C HIS A 50 -9.81 1.19 2.32
N VAL A 51 -8.94 2.13 1.94
CA VAL A 51 -7.50 2.04 2.24
C VAL A 51 -7.24 2.20 3.74
N GLY A 52 -8.01 3.01 4.47
CA GLY A 52 -7.86 3.15 5.92
C GLY A 52 -8.12 1.84 6.67
N LEU A 53 -9.21 1.15 6.33
CA LEU A 53 -9.54 -0.14 6.93
C LEU A 53 -8.52 -1.21 6.56
N LEU A 54 -8.19 -1.36 5.26
CA LEU A 54 -7.30 -2.42 4.79
C LEU A 54 -5.81 -2.15 5.07
N GLY A 55 -5.41 -0.87 5.09
CA GLY A 55 -4.05 -0.42 5.38
C GLY A 55 -3.67 -0.57 6.85
N SER A 56 -4.64 -0.45 7.77
CA SER A 56 -4.40 -0.74 9.20
C SER A 56 -3.93 -2.18 9.44
N GLY A 57 -4.43 -3.13 8.64
CA GLY A 57 -4.01 -4.53 8.67
C GLY A 57 -2.54 -4.72 8.31
N PHE A 58 -2.04 -3.97 7.32
CA PHE A 58 -0.63 -3.98 6.93
C PHE A 58 0.29 -3.58 8.10
N VAL A 59 0.01 -2.44 8.75
CA VAL A 59 0.84 -1.91 9.84
C VAL A 59 0.92 -2.89 11.02
N SER A 60 -0.19 -3.55 11.34
CA SER A 60 -0.25 -4.52 12.43
C SER A 60 0.41 -5.86 12.10
N LEU A 61 0.38 -6.30 10.83
CA LEU A 61 0.89 -7.61 10.40
C LEU A 61 2.39 -7.63 10.16
N ILE A 62 3.01 -6.51 9.81
CA ILE A 62 4.45 -6.38 9.54
C ILE A 62 5.33 -7.00 10.65
N PRO A 63 5.22 -6.59 11.94
CA PRO A 63 6.07 -7.16 12.98
C PRO A 63 5.80 -8.65 13.21
N VAL A 64 4.55 -9.09 13.04
CA VAL A 64 4.15 -10.49 13.22
C VAL A 64 4.76 -11.36 12.12
N VAL A 65 4.70 -10.92 10.86
CA VAL A 65 5.30 -11.63 9.72
C VAL A 65 6.83 -11.66 9.81
N VAL A 66 7.46 -10.55 10.21
CA VAL A 66 8.92 -10.50 10.45
C VAL A 66 9.32 -11.51 11.53
N SER A 67 8.51 -11.65 12.59
CA SER A 67 8.79 -12.62 13.64
C SER A 67 8.64 -14.07 13.22
N ASP A 68 7.73 -14.33 12.28
CA ASP A 68 7.47 -15.64 11.71
C ASP A 68 8.64 -16.09 10.82
N ILE A 69 9.17 -15.18 9.99
CA ILE A 69 10.22 -15.50 9.00
C ILE A 69 11.61 -15.60 9.64
N PHE A 70 11.95 -14.66 10.51
CA PHE A 70 13.31 -14.53 11.03
C PHE A 70 13.46 -15.06 12.46
N GLY A 71 12.38 -15.56 13.07
CA GLY A 71 12.34 -15.98 14.47
C GLY A 71 12.32 -14.81 15.47
N PRO A 72 12.02 -15.09 16.75
CA PRO A 72 11.84 -14.08 17.78
C PRO A 72 13.15 -13.43 18.28
N GLU A 73 14.30 -13.95 17.85
CA GLU A 73 15.59 -13.37 18.20
C GLU A 73 15.83 -12.07 17.44
N ASN A 74 16.25 -11.03 18.17
CA ASN A 74 16.55 -9.70 17.61
C ASN A 74 15.38 -9.07 16.81
N LEU A 75 14.12 -9.38 17.15
CA LEU A 75 12.94 -8.81 16.47
C LEU A 75 12.94 -7.30 16.42
N ALA A 76 13.28 -6.65 17.54
CA ALA A 76 13.32 -5.19 17.61
C ALA A 76 14.30 -4.61 16.59
N SER A 77 15.49 -5.19 16.43
CA SER A 77 16.45 -4.77 15.41
C SER A 77 15.96 -5.05 13.99
N LYS A 78 15.36 -6.22 13.75
CA LYS A 78 14.85 -6.60 12.42
C LYS A 78 13.69 -5.72 11.96
N VAL A 79 12.72 -5.49 12.85
CA VAL A 79 11.58 -4.59 12.62
C VAL A 79 12.07 -3.14 12.53
N GLY A 80 13.03 -2.74 13.37
CA GLY A 80 13.64 -1.40 13.30
C GLY A 80 14.36 -1.14 11.98
N LEU A 81 15.14 -2.11 11.48
CA LEU A 81 15.79 -2.04 10.17
C LEU A 81 14.76 -1.92 9.05
N LEU A 82 13.74 -2.78 9.06
CA LEU A 82 12.65 -2.74 8.08
C LEU A 82 11.95 -1.37 8.10
N ASN A 83 11.65 -0.84 9.27
CA ASN A 83 10.99 0.45 9.42
C ASN A 83 11.91 1.61 8.97
N SER A 84 13.22 1.47 9.13
CA SER A 84 14.21 2.45 8.63
C SER A 84 14.21 2.50 7.10
N ILE A 85 14.16 1.35 6.43
CA ILE A 85 14.03 1.25 4.97
C ILE A 85 12.69 1.81 4.50
N MET A 86 11.59 1.46 5.20
CA MET A 86 10.27 2.04 4.92
C MET A 86 10.26 3.56 5.07
N GLY A 87 10.97 4.09 6.06
CA GLY A 87 11.12 5.54 6.27
C GLY A 87 11.72 6.25 5.06
N LEU A 88 12.70 5.64 4.38
CA LEU A 88 13.24 6.17 3.12
C LEU A 88 12.16 6.21 2.02
N GLY A 89 11.32 5.19 1.92
CA GLY A 89 10.19 5.15 0.99
C GLY A 89 9.17 6.26 1.28
N VAL A 90 8.87 6.51 2.56
CA VAL A 90 7.96 7.60 2.98
C VAL A 90 8.54 8.97 2.65
N LEU A 91 9.86 9.17 2.73
CA LEU A 91 10.50 10.42 2.33
C LEU A 91 10.57 10.60 0.81
N ALA A 92 10.88 9.53 0.08
CA ALA A 92 10.99 9.55 -1.38
C ALA A 92 9.63 9.68 -2.07
N GLY A 93 8.56 9.10 -1.50
CA GLY A 93 7.23 9.06 -2.11
C GLY A 93 6.65 10.43 -2.48
N PRO A 94 6.48 11.37 -1.53
CA PRO A 94 5.98 12.71 -1.82
C PRO A 94 6.85 13.48 -2.80
N SER A 95 8.18 13.33 -2.70
CA SER A 95 9.13 13.98 -3.61
C SER A 95 8.98 13.46 -5.05
N ALA A 96 8.81 12.14 -5.21
CA ALA A 96 8.55 11.53 -6.52
C ALA A 96 7.22 12.00 -7.10
N VAL A 97 6.16 12.05 -6.29
CA VAL A 97 4.85 12.56 -6.73
C VAL A 97 4.93 14.03 -7.13
N TYR A 98 5.62 14.87 -6.35
CA TYR A 98 5.80 16.28 -6.67
C TYR A 98 6.55 16.48 -7.99
N ALA A 99 7.60 15.69 -8.24
CA ALA A 99 8.32 15.71 -9.50
C ALA A 99 7.46 15.29 -10.70
N ILE A 100 6.51 14.37 -10.51
CA ILE A 100 5.59 13.89 -11.56
C ILE A 100 4.50 14.91 -11.87
N VAL A 101 4.02 15.65 -10.86
CA VAL A 101 2.86 16.56 -10.97
C VAL A 101 3.26 17.99 -11.39
N SER A 102 4.55 18.29 -11.54
CA SER A 102 5.10 19.65 -11.51
C SER A 102 4.56 20.62 -12.57
N ASP A 103 3.93 20.16 -13.65
CA ASP A 103 3.63 21.01 -14.81
C ASP A 103 2.13 21.22 -15.12
N SER A 104 1.21 20.37 -14.61
CA SER A 104 -0.22 20.47 -15.01
C SER A 104 -1.27 20.08 -13.97
N ARG A 105 -0.89 19.86 -12.69
CA ARG A 105 -1.81 19.29 -11.66
C ARG A 105 -2.47 17.98 -12.09
N ASP A 106 -1.88 17.28 -13.05
CA ASP A 106 -2.35 15.98 -13.51
C ASP A 106 -1.87 14.90 -12.55
N PHE A 107 -2.71 14.55 -11.58
CA PHE A 107 -2.41 13.51 -10.60
C PHE A 107 -2.48 12.10 -11.18
N THR A 108 -2.96 11.92 -12.40
CA THR A 108 -3.18 10.61 -13.04
C THR A 108 -1.94 9.74 -13.01
N MET A 109 -0.78 10.29 -13.38
CA MET A 109 0.49 9.53 -13.39
C MET A 109 0.98 9.19 -11.98
N ALA A 110 0.77 10.08 -11.01
CA ALA A 110 1.11 9.82 -9.61
C ALA A 110 0.23 8.71 -9.01
N VAL A 111 -1.08 8.72 -9.28
CA VAL A 111 -2.01 7.68 -8.82
C VAL A 111 -1.69 6.33 -9.46
N LEU A 112 -1.42 6.31 -10.77
CA LEU A 112 -1.02 5.08 -11.47
C LEU A 112 0.28 4.52 -10.93
N LEU A 113 1.31 5.35 -10.73
CA LEU A 113 2.58 4.92 -10.17
C LEU A 113 2.41 4.34 -8.76
N SER A 114 1.65 5.01 -7.89
CA SER A 114 1.39 4.56 -6.53
C SER A 114 0.63 3.22 -6.49
N GLY A 115 -0.45 3.10 -7.27
CA GLY A 115 -1.23 1.87 -7.38
C GLY A 115 -0.41 0.71 -7.96
N LEU A 116 0.37 0.95 -9.02
CA LEU A 116 1.25 -0.05 -9.61
C LEU A 116 2.33 -0.51 -8.64
N LEU A 117 2.99 0.41 -7.93
CA LEU A 117 4.00 0.06 -6.92
C LEU A 117 3.41 -0.80 -5.79
N MET A 118 2.18 -0.52 -5.33
CA MET A 118 1.51 -1.39 -4.35
C MET A 118 1.21 -2.78 -4.90
N VAL A 119 0.71 -2.88 -6.12
CA VAL A 119 0.37 -4.17 -6.75
C VAL A 119 1.64 -4.99 -7.04
N VAL A 120 2.66 -4.36 -7.62
CA VAL A 120 3.97 -4.98 -7.87
C VAL A 120 4.63 -5.39 -6.57
N GLY A 121 4.61 -4.55 -5.53
CA GLY A 121 5.12 -4.89 -4.21
C GLY A 121 4.42 -6.09 -3.59
N GLY A 122 3.09 -6.14 -3.67
CA GLY A 122 2.30 -7.30 -3.24
C GLY A 122 2.63 -8.57 -4.02
N LEU A 123 2.82 -8.48 -5.33
CA LEU A 123 3.25 -9.59 -6.19
C LEU A 123 4.67 -10.05 -5.88
N MET A 124 5.62 -9.14 -5.65
CA MET A 124 6.98 -9.50 -5.27
C MET A 124 7.01 -10.25 -3.95
N LEU A 125 6.23 -9.82 -2.96
CA LEU A 125 6.05 -10.57 -1.71
C LEU A 125 5.60 -12.01 -2.00
N THR A 126 4.59 -12.22 -2.85
CA THR A 126 4.16 -13.60 -3.18
C THR A 126 5.24 -14.46 -3.85
N ARG A 127 6.09 -13.85 -4.70
CA ARG A 127 7.17 -14.55 -5.40
C ARG A 127 8.32 -14.90 -4.46
N THR A 128 8.79 -13.95 -3.67
CA THR A 128 9.92 -14.14 -2.75
C THR A 128 9.64 -15.24 -1.73
N PHE A 129 8.40 -15.38 -1.27
CA PHE A 129 8.03 -16.44 -0.32
C PHE A 129 7.84 -17.83 -0.93
N LYS A 130 7.70 -17.96 -2.25
CA LYS A 130 7.66 -19.29 -2.87
C LYS A 130 9.04 -19.98 -2.88
N TYR A 131 10.10 -19.21 -2.61
CA TYR A 131 11.49 -19.67 -2.61
C TYR A 131 12.14 -19.70 -1.22
N LEU A 132 11.38 -19.33 -0.17
CA LEU A 132 11.76 -19.45 1.25
C LEU A 132 11.05 -20.67 1.85
#